data_AF-A0A6A6Q915-F1
#
_entry.id   AF-A0A6A6Q915-F1
#
_cell.length_a   1.000
_cell.length_b   1.000
_cell.length_c   1.000
_cell.angle_alpha   90.00
_cell.angle_beta   90.00
_cell.angle_gamma   90.00
#
_symmetry.space_group_name_H-M   'P 1'
#
loop_
_entity.id
_entity.type
_entity.pdbx_description
1 polymer ?
#
loop_
_entity_poly.entity_id
_entity_poly.type
_entity_poly.pdbx_seq_one_letter_code
_entity_poly.pdbx_strand_id
1 'polypeptide(L)'
;SPESPSPDSLYPSTMSCSAAFDSAFYCQSLGGKFNDIYRYGELRSCSEHWASFWFCMRSKSLGAEERARKVQEHYREKAARVKAGRSSEDVWEVRGEPVVGAF
;
A
#
# COMPACT_ATOMS: atom_id res chain seq x y z
N SER A 1 21.90 -20.36 -0.05
CA SER A 1 21.36 -19.22 -0.81
C SER A 1 19.97 -18.91 -0.31
N PRO A 2 19.60 -17.64 -0.04
CA PRO A 2 18.20 -17.31 0.13
C PRO A 2 17.55 -17.32 -1.25
N GLU A 3 16.52 -18.14 -1.42
CA GLU A 3 15.69 -18.15 -2.62
C GLU A 3 14.93 -16.81 -2.67
N SER A 4 15.22 -15.98 -3.67
CA SER A 4 14.49 -14.73 -3.89
C SER A 4 13.01 -15.06 -4.10
N PRO A 5 12.05 -14.42 -3.39
CA PRO A 5 10.64 -14.69 -3.58
C PRO A 5 10.25 -14.45 -5.04
N SER A 6 9.52 -15.40 -5.63
CA SER A 6 9.03 -15.26 -7.00
C SER A 6 8.15 -14.00 -7.13
N PRO A 7 8.23 -13.27 -8.26
CA PRO A 7 7.58 -11.97 -8.40
C PRO A 7 6.05 -12.02 -8.26
N ASP A 8 5.43 -13.16 -8.55
CA ASP A 8 3.98 -13.36 -8.37
C ASP A 8 3.58 -13.67 -6.92
N SER A 9 4.50 -14.17 -6.10
CA SER A 9 4.28 -14.36 -4.65
C SER A 9 4.37 -13.04 -3.87
N LEU A 10 4.90 -11.97 -4.46
CA LEU A 10 5.05 -10.67 -3.79
C LEU A 10 3.71 -9.96 -3.57
N TYR A 11 2.68 -10.29 -4.35
CA TYR A 11 1.40 -9.59 -4.33
C TYR A 11 0.28 -10.54 -3.88
N PRO A 12 -0.54 -10.15 -2.89
CA PRO A 12 -1.62 -10.99 -2.44
C PRO A 12 -2.70 -11.12 -3.52
N SER A 13 -3.22 -12.33 -3.68
CA SER A 13 -4.33 -12.65 -4.60
C SER A 13 -5.71 -12.49 -3.95
N THR A 14 -5.77 -12.20 -2.65
CA THR A 14 -7.02 -12.02 -1.91
C THR A 14 -7.03 -10.67 -1.20
N MET A 15 -8.24 -10.15 -0.97
CA MET A 15 -8.46 -8.86 -0.30
C MET A 15 -9.70 -8.93 0.58
N SER A 16 -9.61 -8.37 1.79
CA SER A 16 -10.75 -8.22 2.69
C SER A 16 -11.40 -6.85 2.52
N CYS A 17 -12.70 -6.84 2.18
CA CYS A 17 -13.43 -5.58 2.01
C CYS A 17 -13.76 -4.89 3.34
N SER A 18 -13.84 -5.63 4.46
CA SER A 18 -14.00 -5.03 5.78
C SER A 18 -12.74 -4.28 6.18
N ALA A 19 -11.56 -4.89 5.99
CA ALA A 19 -10.29 -4.22 6.25
C ALA A 19 -10.12 -2.97 5.36
N ALA A 20 -10.52 -3.05 4.09
CA ALA A 20 -10.52 -1.88 3.20
C ALA A 20 -11.47 -0.77 3.69
N PHE A 21 -12.66 -1.12 4.18
CA PHE A 21 -13.59 -0.17 4.77
C PHE A 21 -13.02 0.49 6.03
N ASP A 22 -12.50 -0.31 6.97
CA ASP A 22 -11.93 0.18 8.21
C ASP A 22 -10.81 1.18 7.92
N SER A 23 -9.93 0.87 6.95
CA SER A 23 -8.87 1.80 6.54
C SER A 23 -9.39 3.14 6.02
N ALA A 24 -10.48 3.14 5.24
CA ALA A 24 -11.10 4.35 4.71
C ALA A 24 -11.80 5.16 5.82
N PHE A 25 -12.51 4.47 6.71
CA PHE A 25 -13.22 5.07 7.83
C PHE A 25 -12.26 5.72 8.84
N TYR A 26 -11.18 5.01 9.20
CA TYR A 26 -10.16 5.56 10.10
C TYR A 26 -9.41 6.73 9.47
N CYS A 27 -9.12 6.69 8.17
CA CYS A 27 -8.52 7.83 7.48
C CYS A 27 -9.41 9.08 7.55
N GLN A 28 -10.74 8.92 7.43
CA GLN A 28 -11.68 10.04 7.48
C GLN A 28 -11.96 10.52 8.91
N SER A 29 -11.72 9.66 9.90
CA SER A 29 -12.00 9.94 11.31
C SER A 29 -11.20 11.14 11.83
N LEU A 30 -11.89 12.02 12.56
CA LEU A 30 -11.37 13.33 12.99
C LEU A 30 -10.20 13.24 13.98
N GLY A 31 -10.06 12.13 14.72
CA GLY A 31 -9.05 11.99 15.78
C GLY A 31 -7.60 12.07 15.29
N GLY A 32 -7.31 11.68 14.04
CA GLY A 32 -5.95 11.73 13.46
C GLY A 32 -5.68 12.96 12.59
N LYS A 33 -6.73 13.65 12.12
CA LYS A 33 -6.59 14.73 11.13
C LYS A 33 -5.98 16.02 11.68
N PHE A 34 -6.01 16.24 13.00
CA PHE A 34 -5.35 17.39 13.60
C PHE A 34 -3.83 17.37 13.39
N ASN A 35 -3.20 16.19 13.46
CA ASN A 35 -1.77 16.06 13.21
C ASN A 35 -1.42 16.36 11.74
N ASP A 36 -2.26 15.88 10.80
CA ASP A 36 -2.07 16.15 9.37
C ASP A 36 -2.12 17.65 9.07
N ILE A 37 -3.10 18.38 9.62
CA ILE A 37 -3.18 19.84 9.51
C ILE A 37 -1.94 20.49 10.12
N TYR A 38 -1.54 20.08 11.32
CA TYR A 38 -0.38 20.67 12.00
C TYR A 38 0.93 20.45 11.22
N ARG A 39 1.13 19.26 10.65
CA ARG A 39 2.39 18.86 10.02
C ARG A 39 2.50 19.28 8.55
N TYR A 40 1.39 19.23 7.82
CA TYR A 40 1.37 19.44 6.37
C TYR A 40 0.53 20.64 5.93
N GLY A 41 -0.29 21.21 6.81
CA GLY A 41 -1.18 22.35 6.48
C GLY A 41 -2.39 21.95 5.62
N GLU A 42 -2.56 20.67 5.33
CA GLU A 42 -3.65 20.14 4.50
C GLU A 42 -4.20 18.84 5.07
N LEU A 43 -5.48 18.57 4.77
CA LEU A 43 -6.07 17.27 5.06
C LEU A 43 -5.56 16.29 4.01
N ARG A 44 -4.84 15.26 4.44
CA ARG A 44 -4.45 14.16 3.56
C ARG A 44 -5.70 13.53 2.93
N SER A 45 -5.65 13.34 1.61
CA SER A 45 -6.76 12.76 0.86
C SER A 45 -6.95 11.29 1.21
N CYS A 46 -8.15 10.92 1.64
CA CYS A 46 -8.53 9.53 1.90
C CYS A 46 -9.08 8.81 0.65
N SER A 47 -9.00 9.45 -0.52
CA SER A 47 -9.60 8.93 -1.76
C SER A 47 -9.05 7.56 -2.15
N GLU A 48 -7.77 7.29 -1.89
CA GLU A 48 -7.15 5.99 -2.22
C GLU A 48 -7.74 4.83 -1.40
N HIS A 49 -8.00 5.05 -0.11
CA HIS A 49 -8.61 4.04 0.75
C HIS A 49 -10.05 3.74 0.30
N TRP A 50 -10.81 4.78 -0.04
CA TRP A 50 -12.14 4.63 -0.61
C TRP A 50 -12.13 3.93 -1.97
N ALA A 51 -11.17 4.26 -2.84
CA ALA A 51 -11.00 3.58 -4.13
C ALA A 51 -10.73 2.08 -3.96
N SER A 52 -9.92 1.71 -2.96
CA SER A 52 -9.63 0.32 -2.60
C SER A 52 -10.88 -0.41 -2.09
N PHE A 53 -11.70 0.24 -1.25
CA PHE A 53 -12.98 -0.31 -0.80
C PHE A 53 -13.95 -0.55 -1.95
N TRP A 54 -14.15 0.45 -2.83
CA TRP A 54 -15.03 0.31 -3.99
C TRP A 54 -14.52 -0.69 -5.02
N PHE A 55 -13.20 -0.80 -5.18
CA PHE A 55 -12.59 -1.87 -5.97
C PHE A 55 -12.95 -3.25 -5.39
N CYS A 56 -12.78 -3.44 -4.08
CA CYS A 56 -13.12 -4.71 -3.41
C CYS A 56 -14.61 -5.05 -3.59
N MET A 57 -15.51 -4.09 -3.37
CA MET A 57 -16.95 -4.28 -3.55
C MET A 57 -17.33 -4.66 -4.98
N ARG A 58 -16.75 -3.98 -5.99
CA ARG A 58 -16.98 -4.30 -7.41
C ARG A 58 -16.38 -5.65 -7.81
N SER A 59 -15.24 -6.04 -7.23
CA SER A 59 -14.60 -7.33 -7.52
C SER A 59 -15.41 -8.54 -7.05
N LYS A 60 -16.38 -8.35 -6.14
CA LYS A 60 -17.22 -9.44 -5.62
C LYS A 60 -18.15 -10.04 -6.67
N SER A 61 -18.49 -9.30 -7.73
CA SER A 61 -19.32 -9.83 -8.83
C SER A 61 -18.53 -10.68 -9.83
N LEU A 62 -17.20 -10.72 -9.71
CA LEU A 62 -16.32 -11.52 -10.56
C LEU A 62 -16.21 -12.96 -10.04
N GLY A 63 -15.92 -13.90 -10.93
CA GLY A 63 -15.56 -15.27 -10.55
C GLY A 63 -14.28 -15.32 -9.70
N ALA A 64 -14.08 -16.40 -8.94
CA ALA A 64 -12.98 -16.50 -7.99
C ALA A 64 -11.58 -16.32 -8.61
N GLU A 65 -11.35 -16.94 -9.77
CA GLU A 65 -10.07 -16.85 -10.49
C GLU A 65 -9.82 -15.44 -11.05
N GLU A 66 -10.83 -14.85 -11.69
CA GLU A 66 -10.72 -13.51 -12.24
C GLU A 66 -10.56 -12.45 -11.15
N ARG A 67 -11.25 -12.63 -10.02
CA ARG A 67 -11.07 -11.79 -8.83
C ARG A 67 -9.65 -11.87 -8.31
N ALA A 68 -9.09 -13.08 -8.21
CA ALA A 68 -7.72 -13.27 -7.72
C ALA A 68 -6.69 -12.54 -8.60
N ARG A 69 -6.84 -12.67 -9.93
CA ARG A 69 -6.01 -11.97 -10.92
C ARG A 69 -6.13 -10.45 -10.80
N LYS A 70 -7.36 -9.93 -10.71
CA LYS A 70 -7.62 -8.49 -10.57
C LYS A 70 -7.09 -7.91 -9.28
N VAL A 71 -7.21 -8.65 -8.17
CA VAL A 71 -6.66 -8.23 -6.88
C VAL A 71 -5.13 -8.16 -6.94
N GLN A 72 -4.48 -9.16 -7.54
CA GLN A 72 -3.03 -9.16 -7.71
C GLN A 72 -2.56 -7.98 -8.57
N GLU A 73 -3.27 -7.70 -9.68
CA GLU A 73 -3.04 -6.54 -10.55
C GLU A 73 -3.17 -5.22 -9.77
N HIS A 74 -4.22 -5.07 -8.96
CA HIS A 74 -4.42 -3.89 -8.11
C HIS A 74 -3.25 -3.63 -7.15
N TYR A 75 -2.76 -4.67 -6.47
CA TYR A 75 -1.61 -4.54 -5.57
C TYR A 75 -0.30 -4.26 -6.33
N ARG A 76 -0.13 -4.82 -7.52
CA ARG A 76 1.02 -4.55 -8.39
C ARG A 76 1.04 -3.09 -8.84
N GLU A 77 -0.08 -2.56 -9.31
CA GLU A 77 -0.22 -1.15 -9.69
C GLU A 77 0.00 -0.22 -8.51
N LYS A 78 -0.55 -0.56 -7.34
CA LYS A 78 -0.35 0.22 -6.11
C LYS A 78 1.12 0.27 -5.73
N ALA A 79 1.81 -0.87 -5.72
CA ALA A 79 3.24 -0.92 -5.43
C ALA A 79 4.06 -0.12 -6.44
N ALA A 80 3.72 -0.17 -7.73
CA ALA A 80 4.37 0.63 -8.76
C ALA A 80 4.19 2.14 -8.50
N ARG A 81 2.99 2.59 -8.12
CA ARG A 81 2.73 4.00 -7.77
C ARG A 81 3.51 4.45 -6.54
N VAL A 82 3.57 3.61 -5.50
CA VAL A 82 4.33 3.91 -4.28
C VAL A 82 5.83 4.01 -4.60
N LYS A 83 6.35 3.07 -5.40
CA LYS A 83 7.75 3.07 -5.83
C LYS A 83 8.12 4.26 -6.72
N ALA A 84 7.18 4.74 -7.54
CA ALA A 84 7.38 5.93 -8.36
C ALA A 84 7.28 7.25 -7.56
N GLY A 85 6.75 7.20 -6.33
CA GLY A 85 6.75 8.32 -5.41
C GLY A 85 8.15 8.60 -4.84
N ARG A 86 8.27 9.69 -4.09
CA ARG A 86 9.52 10.05 -3.41
C ARG A 86 9.86 8.98 -2.37
N SER A 87 10.98 8.28 -2.57
CA SER A 87 11.50 7.25 -1.67
C SER A 87 12.64 7.81 -0.83
N SER A 88 12.90 7.20 0.33
CA SER A 88 14.14 7.50 1.08
C SER A 88 15.39 7.17 0.26
N GLU A 89 15.29 6.23 -0.67
CA GLU A 89 16.34 5.86 -1.62
C GLU A 89 16.73 7.03 -2.55
N ASP A 90 15.86 8.04 -2.71
CA ASP A 90 16.21 9.25 -3.46
C ASP A 90 17.17 10.18 -2.70
N VAL A 91 17.29 10.00 -1.38
CA VAL A 91 18.11 10.86 -0.49
C VAL A 91 19.33 10.10 0.05
N TRP A 92 19.22 8.78 0.18
CA TRP A 92 20.21 7.93 0.82
C TRP A 92 20.73 6.85 -0.13
N GLU A 93 22.04 6.84 -0.33
CA GLU A 93 22.72 5.77 -1.08
C GLU A 93 22.93 4.54 -0.20
N VAL A 94 22.84 3.35 -0.81
CA VAL A 94 23.15 2.09 -0.13
C VAL A 94 24.62 2.09 0.27
N ARG A 95 24.91 1.75 1.53
CA ARG A 95 26.30 1.63 2.00
C ARG A 95 26.97 0.45 1.29
N GLY A 96 28.12 0.73 0.67
CA GLY A 96 28.95 -0.31 0.06
C GLY A 96 29.78 -1.11 1.08
N GLU A 97 30.05 -0.55 2.26
CA GLU A 97 30.90 -1.17 3.27
C GLU A 97 30.15 -1.44 4.59
N PRO A 98 30.43 -2.58 5.24
CA PRO A 98 29.82 -2.93 6.52
C PRO A 98 30.34 -2.04 7.66
N VAL A 99 29.47 -1.70 8.61
CA VAL A 99 29.85 -0.93 9.80
C VAL A 99 30.64 -1.84 10.75
N VAL A 100 31.92 -1.54 10.95
CA VAL A 100 32.78 -2.26 11.90
C VAL A 100 32.62 -1.65 13.29
N GLY A 101 32.35 -2.48 14.31
CA GLY A 101 32.24 -2.04 15.70
C GLY A 101 30.88 -1.44 16.09
N ALA A 102 29.81 -1.80 15.40
CA ALA A 102 28.47 -1.62 15.95
C ALA A 102 28.28 -2.66 17.07
N PHE A 103 28.01 -2.15 18.29
CA PHE A 103 27.92 -2.84 19.59
C PHE A 103 29.27 -3.22 20.22
#